data_AF-A0A557WGU6-F1
#
_entry.id   AF-A0A557WGU6-F1
#
_cell.length_a   1.000
_cell.length_b   1.000
_cell.length_c   1.000
_cell.angle_alpha   90.00
_cell.angle_beta   90.00
_cell.angle_gamma   90.00
#
_symmetry.space_group_name_H-M   'P 1'
#
loop_
_entity.id
_entity.type
_entity.pdbx_description
1 polymer ?
#
loop_
_entity_poly.entity_id
_entity_poly.type
_entity_poly.pdbx_seq_one_letter_code
_entity_poly.pdbx_strand_id
1 'polypeptide(L)' 'PQKLVLRALIVLLAADGASNAAIADELGICVDTARKWRARFHDTGIDGLADAPRSGRPPIYTPADRATV' A
#
# COMPACT_ATOMS: atom_id res chain seq x y z
N PRO A 1 0.85 5.23 -10.83
CA PRO A 1 0.33 4.09 -11.63
C PRO A 1 1.01 2.74 -11.33
N GLN A 2 2.34 2.63 -11.44
CA GLN A 2 3.07 1.35 -11.29
C GLN A 2 2.85 0.66 -9.93
N LYS A 3 2.82 1.41 -8.83
CA LYS A 3 2.57 0.87 -7.48
C LYS A 3 1.19 0.21 -7.34
N LEU A 4 0.16 0.77 -7.99
CA LEU A 4 -1.19 0.23 -7.93
C LEU A 4 -1.27 -1.10 -8.68
N VAL A 5 -0.58 -1.20 -9.83
CA VAL A 5 -0.48 -2.45 -10.61
C VAL A 5 0.15 -3.56 -9.77
N LEU A 6 1.29 -3.29 -9.12
CA LEU A 6 1.94 -4.26 -8.24
C LEU A 6 1.00 -4.76 -7.14
N ARG A 7 0.27 -3.84 -6.50
CA ARG A 7 -0.70 -4.16 -5.43
C ARG A 7 -1.86 -5.01 -5.93
N ALA A 8 -2.36 -4.73 -7.14
CA ALA A 8 -3.40 -5.51 -7.78
C ALA A 8 -2.91 -6.92 -8.14
N LEU A 9 -1.68 -7.06 -8.66
CA LEU A 9 -1.08 -8.37 -8.95
C LEU A 9 -0.94 -9.25 -7.70
N ILE A 10 -0.53 -8.66 -6.57
CA ILE A 10 -0.50 -9.36 -5.28
C ILE A 10 -1.86 -9.96 -4.94
N VAL A 11 -2.94 -9.19 -5.12
CA VAL A 11 -4.31 -9.62 -4.83
C VAL A 11 -4.79 -10.69 -5.81
N LEU A 12 -4.49 -10.55 -7.09
CA LEU A 12 -4.85 -11.53 -8.12
C LEU A 12 -4.21 -12.88 -7.84
N LEU A 13 -2.88 -12.93 -7.65
CA LEU A 13 -2.18 -14.17 -7.34
C LEU A 13 -2.66 -14.79 -6.01
N ALA A 14 -2.97 -13.95 -5.02
CA ALA A 14 -3.55 -14.41 -3.77
C ALA A 14 -4.95 -15.03 -3.95
N ALA A 15 -5.78 -14.48 -4.83
CA ALA A 15 -7.08 -15.02 -5.18
C ALA A 15 -6.97 -16.34 -5.95
N ASP A 16 -5.91 -16.51 -6.74
CA ASP A 16 -5.55 -17.77 -7.40
C ASP A 16 -4.94 -18.81 -6.43
N GLY A 17 -4.89 -18.50 -5.13
CA GLY A 17 -4.45 -19.43 -4.07
C GLY A 17 -2.96 -19.38 -3.74
N ALA A 18 -2.19 -18.47 -4.33
CA ALA A 18 -0.76 -18.37 -4.05
C ALA A 18 -0.46 -17.96 -2.59
N SER A 19 0.59 -18.56 -2.04
CA SER A 19 1.11 -18.19 -0.71
C SER A 19 1.84 -16.84 -0.77
N ASN A 20 2.02 -16.17 0.37
CA ASN A 20 2.77 -14.90 0.41
C ASN A 20 4.22 -15.05 -0.07
N ALA A 21 4.84 -16.22 0.17
CA ALA A 21 6.18 -16.51 -0.27
C ALA A 21 6.23 -16.65 -1.80
N ALA A 22 5.31 -17.43 -2.39
CA ALA A 22 5.23 -17.59 -3.84
C ALA A 22 4.98 -16.26 -4.56
N ILE A 23 4.08 -15.42 -4.05
CA ILE A 23 3.81 -14.08 -4.60
C ILE A 23 5.06 -13.19 -4.53
N ALA A 24 5.81 -13.26 -3.43
CA ALA A 24 7.01 -12.48 -3.23
C ALA A 24 8.12 -12.87 -4.20
N ASP A 25 8.33 -14.17 -4.40
CA ASP A 25 9.29 -14.72 -5.34
C ASP A 25 8.93 -14.36 -6.79
N GLU A 26 7.66 -14.51 -7.17
CA GLU A 26 7.15 -14.20 -8.52
C GLU A 26 7.29 -12.70 -8.86
N LEU A 27 6.96 -11.81 -7.92
CA LEU A 27 6.95 -10.36 -8.15
C LEU A 27 8.27 -9.66 -7.78
N GLY A 28 9.26 -10.40 -7.26
CA GLY A 28 10.54 -9.84 -6.81
C GLY A 28 10.42 -8.84 -5.66
N ILE A 29 9.51 -9.08 -4.71
CA ILE A 29 9.25 -8.22 -3.55
C ILE A 29 9.50 -8.97 -2.24
N CYS A 30 9.54 -8.27 -1.11
CA CYS A 30 9.58 -8.94 0.19
C CYS A 30 8.20 -9.53 0.57
N VAL A 31 8.22 -10.66 1.28
CA VAL A 31 7.01 -11.36 1.78
C VAL A 31 6.12 -10.44 2.61
N ASP A 32 6.69 -9.52 3.39
CA ASP A 32 5.94 -8.55 4.19
C ASP A 32 5.15 -7.56 3.34
N THR A 33 5.65 -7.22 2.14
CA THR A 33 4.90 -6.39 1.19
C THR A 33 3.66 -7.14 0.70
N ALA A 34 3.80 -8.40 0.31
CA ALA A 34 2.66 -9.24 -0.09
C ALA A 34 1.64 -9.38 1.06
N ARG A 35 2.12 -9.71 2.28
CA ARG A 35 1.29 -9.83 3.48
C ARG A 35 0.51 -8.54 3.76
N LYS A 36 1.18 -7.39 3.73
CA LYS A 36 0.57 -6.08 4.00
C LYS A 36 -0.58 -5.78 3.04
N TRP A 37 -0.35 -5.96 1.73
CA TRP A 37 -1.37 -5.60 0.74
C TRP A 37 -2.53 -6.58 0.70
N ARG A 38 -2.28 -7.88 0.93
CA ARG A 38 -3.36 -8.86 1.12
C ARG A 38 -4.23 -8.51 2.33
N ALA A 39 -3.62 -8.19 3.46
CA ALA A 39 -4.36 -7.80 4.67
C ALA A 39 -5.23 -6.55 4.41
N ARG A 40 -4.64 -5.49 3.83
CA ARG A 40 -5.41 -4.27 3.51
C ARG A 40 -6.57 -4.52 2.54
N PHE A 41 -6.36 -5.35 1.53
CA PHE A 41 -7.42 -5.73 0.59
C PHE A 41 -8.52 -6.55 1.28
N HIS A 42 -8.15 -7.51 2.13
CA HIS A 42 -9.10 -8.28 2.92
C HIS A 42 -9.98 -7.38 3.80
N ASP A 43 -9.39 -6.35 4.42
CA ASP A 43 -10.10 -5.50 5.37
C ASP A 43 -10.98 -4.43 4.73
N THR A 44 -10.56 -3.88 3.58
CA THR A 44 -11.18 -2.68 2.97
C THR A 44 -11.42 -2.79 1.47
N GLY A 45 -11.20 -3.96 0.88
CA GLY A 45 -11.36 -4.21 -0.55
C GLY A 45 -10.40 -3.37 -1.41
N ILE A 46 -10.90 -2.90 -2.55
CA ILE A 46 -10.12 -2.14 -3.54
C ILE A 46 -9.59 -0.83 -2.95
N ASP A 47 -10.34 -0.17 -2.05
CA ASP A 47 -9.92 1.07 -1.38
C ASP A 47 -8.64 0.85 -0.54
N GLY A 48 -8.44 -0.37 -0.04
CA GLY A 48 -7.23 -0.77 0.68
C GLY A 48 -5.96 -0.74 -0.16
N LEU A 49 -6.07 -0.72 -1.50
CA LEU A 49 -4.92 -0.65 -2.41
C LEU A 49 -4.43 0.78 -2.66
N ALA A 50 -5.22 1.79 -2.27
CA ALA A 50 -4.81 3.18 -2.36
C ALA A 50 -3.70 3.53 -1.35
N ASP A 51 -3.00 4.63 -1.63
CA ASP A 51 -2.06 5.20 -0.66
C ASP A 51 -2.82 5.65 0.58
N ALA A 52 -2.36 5.19 1.75
CA ALA A 52 -2.91 5.66 3.01
C ALA A 52 -2.55 7.15 3.21
N PRO A 53 -3.40 7.91 3.91
CA PRO A 53 -3.03 9.25 4.35
C PRO A 53 -1.67 9.20 5.04
N ARG A 54 -0.75 10.10 4.65
CA ARG A 54 0.58 10.13 5.26
C ARG A 54 0.41 10.51 6.72
N SER A 55 0.83 9.64 7.64
CA SER A 55 0.81 9.89 9.09
C SER A 55 1.90 10.87 9.54
N GLY A 56 2.35 11.76 8.64
CA GLY A 56 3.43 12.69 8.93
C GLY A 56 3.13 13.55 10.16
N ARG A 57 4.19 14.08 10.78
CA ARG A 57 4.05 14.98 11.94
C ARG A 57 3.06 16.10 11.59
N PRO A 58 2.03 16.35 12.43
CA PRO A 58 1.13 17.47 12.22
C PRO A 58 1.92 18.77 12.04
N PRO A 59 1.52 19.65 11.11
CA PRO A 59 2.22 20.91 10.90
C PRO A 59 2.16 21.76 12.18
N ILE A 60 3.31 22.29 12.61
CA ILE A 60 3.41 23.18 13.78
C ILE A 60 2.99 24.60 13.39
N TYR A 61 3.39 25.02 12.19
CA TYR A 61 3.10 26.35 11.66
C TYR A 61 1.79 26.32 10.88
N THR A 62 0.94 27.30 11.18
CA THR A 62 -0.31 27.51 10.47
C THR A 62 -0.04 28.02 9.05
N PRO A 63 -1.02 27.95 8.13
CA PRO A 63 -0.91 28.58 6.83
C PRO A 63 -0.56 30.08 6.90
N ALA A 64 -1.03 30.79 7.93
CA ALA A 64 -0.73 32.22 8.15
C ALA A 64 0.75 32.44 8.51
N ASP A 65 1.33 31.57 9.35
CA ASP A 65 2.75 31.65 9.72
C ASP A 65 3.70 31.46 8.52
N ARG A 66 3.24 30.76 7.47
CA ARG A 66 4.02 30.53 6.24
C ARG A 66 3.94 31.66 5.22
N ALA A 67 2.99 32.59 5.35
CA ALA A 67 2.74 33.66 4.39
C ALA A 67 3.54 34.95 4.67
N THR A 68 4.29 35.00 5.77
CA THR A 68 5.00 36.21 6.26
C THR A 68 6.50 36.22 5.91
N VAL A 69 6.92 35.54 4.83
CA VAL A 69 8.33 35.53 4.37
C VAL A 69 8.59 36.66 3.38
#